data_AF-A0A9D6PBN3-F1
#
_entry.id   AF-A0A9D6PBN3-F1
#
_cell.length_a   1.000
_cell.length_b   1.000
_cell.length_c   1.000
_cell.angle_alpha   90.00
_cell.angle_beta   90.00
_cell.angle_gamma   90.00
#
_symmetry.space_group_name_H-M   'P 1'
#
loop_
_entity.id
_entity.type
_entity.pdbx_description
1 polymer ?
#
loop_
_entity_poly.entity_id
_entity_poly.type
_entity_poly.pdbx_seq_one_letter_code
_entity_poly.pdbx_strand_id
1 'polypeptide(L)'
;MNRYQIYLDPNDVNVFDRLSHKLDMSRSQIIRDVLSRVAREYKKLLTATYGPKSKNNPLLKMAGIIKGTSKNLSEDVDSIYFRD
;
A
#
# COMPACT_ATOMS: atom_id res chain seq x y z
N MET A 1 -6.10 -26.22 4.10
CA MET A 1 -4.73 -25.74 4.33
C MET A 1 -3.85 -26.29 3.22
N ASN A 2 -3.23 -25.43 2.42
CA ASN A 2 -2.44 -25.89 1.28
C ASN A 2 -1.01 -26.21 1.74
N ARG A 3 -0.48 -27.34 1.27
CA ARG A 3 0.91 -27.74 1.52
C ARG A 3 1.79 -27.18 0.40
N TYR A 4 2.85 -26.49 0.79
CA TYR A 4 3.86 -25.98 -0.13
C TYR A 4 5.22 -26.60 0.22
N GLN A 5 5.99 -26.92 -0.80
CA GLN A 5 7.38 -27.35 -0.66
C GLN A 5 8.26 -26.21 -1.19
N ILE A 6 9.27 -25.83 -0.42
CA ILE A 6 10.23 -24.79 -0.77
C ILE A 6 11.63 -25.32 -0.53
N TYR A 7 12.55 -24.95 -1.41
CA TYR A 7 13.97 -25.23 -1.22
C TYR A 7 14.60 -24.09 -0.44
N LEU A 8 15.40 -24.44 0.57
CA LEU A 8 16.09 -23.50 1.46
C LEU A 8 17.57 -23.87 1.52
N ASP A 9 18.42 -22.88 1.77
CA ASP A 9 19.83 -23.14 2.06
C ASP A 9 19.95 -23.97 3.36
N PRO A 10 20.77 -25.03 3.39
CA PRO A 10 20.98 -25.83 4.60
C PRO A 10 21.43 -25.01 5.81
N ASN A 11 22.21 -23.94 5.61
CA ASN A 11 22.65 -23.06 6.68
C ASN A 11 21.49 -22.30 7.31
N ASP A 12 20.53 -21.84 6.49
CA ASP A 12 19.33 -21.16 6.97
C ASP A 12 18.44 -22.12 7.78
N VAL A 13 18.32 -23.37 7.34
CA VAL A 13 17.59 -24.41 8.08
C VAL A 13 18.17 -24.59 9.48
N ASN A 14 19.50 -24.62 9.61
CA ASN A 14 20.18 -24.73 10.91
C ASN A 14 19.88 -23.52 11.82
N VAL A 15 19.77 -22.32 11.24
CA VAL A 15 19.37 -21.12 11.99
C VAL A 15 17.93 -21.23 12.49
N PHE A 16 16.99 -21.66 11.64
CA PHE A 16 15.59 -21.86 12.04
C PHE A 16 15.44 -22.95 13.09
N ASP A 17 16.26 -24.00 13.05
CA ASP A 17 16.26 -25.07 14.05
C ASP A 17 16.69 -24.54 15.43
N ARG A 18 17.79 -23.78 15.48
CA ARG A 18 18.25 -23.10 16.70
C ARG A 18 17.23 -22.11 17.24
N LEU A 19 16.56 -21.36 16.36
CA LEU A 19 15.49 -20.44 16.76
C LEU A 19 14.28 -21.18 17.33
N SER A 20 13.91 -22.33 16.74
CA SER A 20 12.79 -23.14 17.22
C SER A 20 12.99 -23.59 18.66
N HIS A 21 14.21 -24.03 19.00
CA HIS A 21 14.56 -24.42 20.36
C HIS A 21 14.59 -23.25 21.34
N LYS A 22 15.00 -22.05 20.90
CA LYS A 22 15.08 -20.87 21.77
C LYS A 22 13.72 -20.23 22.04
N LEU A 23 12.82 -20.27 21.06
CA LEU A 23 11.53 -19.59 21.12
C LEU A 23 10.37 -20.52 21.50
N ASP A 24 10.62 -21.83 21.63
CA ASP A 24 9.59 -22.86 21.82
C ASP A 24 8.48 -22.77 20.75
N MET A 25 8.90 -22.61 19.49
CA MET A 25 8.01 -22.44 18.34
C MET A 25 8.41 -23.41 17.24
N SER A 26 7.44 -23.95 16.50
CA SER A 26 7.78 -24.83 15.37
C SER A 26 8.52 -24.07 14.26
N ARG A 27 9.48 -24.73 13.58
CA ARG A 27 10.17 -24.17 12.40
C ARG A 27 9.19 -23.62 11.36
N SER A 28 8.12 -24.36 11.09
CA SER A 28 7.06 -23.98 10.15
C SER A 28 6.33 -22.71 10.56
N GLN A 29 6.13 -22.49 11.86
CA GLN A 29 5.50 -21.28 12.39
C GLN A 29 6.43 -20.08 12.22
N ILE A 30 7.72 -20.24 12.57
CA ILE A 30 8.74 -19.20 12.39
C ILE A 30 8.83 -18.77 10.92
N ILE A 31 8.95 -19.73 10.00
CA ILE A 31 9.03 -19.46 8.55
C ILE A 31 7.75 -18.75 8.07
N ARG A 32 6.58 -19.20 8.52
CA ARG A 32 5.29 -18.59 8.15
C ARG A 32 5.18 -17.15 8.64
N ASP A 33 5.65 -16.85 9.84
CA ASP A 33 5.59 -15.51 10.43
C ASP A 33 6.50 -14.54 9.67
N VAL A 34 7.72 -14.96 9.33
CA VAL A 34 8.65 -14.18 8.51
C VAL A 34 8.07 -13.91 7.14
N LEU A 35 7.60 -14.94 6.43
CA LEU A 35 7.00 -14.79 5.11
C LEU A 35 5.77 -13.87 5.14
N SER A 36 4.92 -14.01 6.17
CA SER A 36 3.73 -13.17 6.34
C SER A 36 4.07 -11.71 6.62
N ARG A 37 5.13 -11.44 7.38
CA ARG A 37 5.63 -10.08 7.63
C ARG A 37 6.18 -9.46 6.35
N VAL A 38 7.03 -10.19 5.63
CA VAL A 38 7.64 -9.72 4.37
C VAL A 38 6.58 -9.48 3.29
N ALA A 39 5.62 -10.40 3.14
CA ALA A 39 4.51 -10.25 2.20
C ALA A 39 3.65 -9.00 2.47
N ARG A 40 3.44 -8.65 3.75
CA ARG A 40 2.73 -7.41 4.13
C ARG A 40 3.49 -6.16 3.70
N GLU A 41 4.80 -6.14 3.86
CA GLU A 41 5.62 -5.00 3.41
C GLU A 41 5.63 -4.89 1.88
N TYR A 42 5.80 -6.00 1.16
CA TYR A 42 5.68 -5.99 -0.30
C TYR A 42 4.30 -5.56 -0.77
N LYS A 43 3.23 -5.96 -0.07
CA LYS A 43 1.87 -5.50 -0.39
C LYS A 43 1.77 -3.99 -0.28
N LYS A 44 2.33 -3.37 0.77
CA LYS A 44 2.35 -1.90 0.92
C LYS A 44 3.08 -1.24 -0.24
N LEU A 45 4.25 -1.74 -0.60
CA LEU A 45 5.02 -1.22 -1.75
C LEU A 45 4.22 -1.33 -3.04
N LEU A 46 3.63 -2.49 -3.32
CA LEU A 46 2.79 -2.68 -4.50
C LEU A 46 1.57 -1.74 -4.48
N THR A 47 0.91 -1.53 -3.34
CA THR A 47 -0.21 -0.58 -3.25
C THR A 47 0.23 0.89 -3.31
N ALA A 48 1.48 1.21 -2.98
CA ALA A 48 2.02 2.56 -3.11
C ALA A 48 2.43 2.86 -4.56
N THR A 49 3.05 1.88 -5.24
CA THR A 49 3.50 1.99 -6.63
C THR A 49 2.34 1.85 -7.63
N TYR A 50 1.40 0.95 -7.36
CA TYR A 50 0.21 0.67 -8.19
C TYR A 50 -1.09 1.13 -7.55
N GLY A 51 -1.01 2.01 -6.55
CA GLY A 51 -2.18 2.55 -5.88
C GLY A 51 -3.15 3.11 -6.92
N PRO A 52 -4.47 2.96 -6.71
CA PRO A 52 -5.44 3.53 -7.62
C PRO A 52 -5.07 5.01 -7.78
N LYS A 53 -4.66 5.41 -9.00
CA LYS A 53 -4.53 6.81 -9.35
C LYS A 53 -5.80 7.44 -8.79
N SER A 54 -5.63 8.37 -7.86
CA SER A 54 -6.74 9.02 -7.17
C SER A 54 -7.57 9.77 -8.20
N LYS A 55 -8.41 9.05 -8.94
CA LYS A 55 -9.17 9.60 -10.05
C LYS A 55 -10.39 10.36 -9.52
N ASN A 56 -10.74 10.19 -8.24
CA ASN A 56 -11.90 10.80 -7.60
C ASN A 56 -11.67 11.06 -6.10
N ASN A 57 -10.63 11.81 -5.71
CA ASN A 57 -10.61 12.40 -4.37
C ASN A 57 -11.38 13.74 -4.40
N PRO A 58 -12.53 13.87 -3.70
CA PRO A 58 -13.33 15.09 -3.68
C PRO A 58 -12.55 16.31 -3.17
N LEU A 59 -11.61 16.11 -2.24
CA LEU A 59 -10.78 17.18 -1.68
C LEU A 59 -9.79 17.72 -2.72
N LEU A 60 -9.23 16.86 -3.59
CA LEU A 60 -8.38 17.29 -4.71
C LEU A 60 -9.17 18.01 -5.81
N LYS A 61 -10.45 17.67 -5.99
CA LYS A 61 -11.36 18.41 -6.88
C LYS A 61 -11.71 19.80 -6.31
N MET A 62 -11.93 19.89 -5.01
CA MET A 62 -12.19 21.16 -4.31
C MET A 62 -10.95 22.06 -4.24
N ALA A 63 -9.73 21.49 -4.21
CA ALA A 63 -8.48 22.25 -4.23
C ALA A 63 -8.13 22.86 -5.61
N GLY A 64 -8.96 22.68 -6.65
CA GLY A 64 -8.79 23.33 -7.95
C GLY A 64 -7.61 22.84 -8.80
N ILE A 65 -6.94 21.75 -8.42
CA ILE A 65 -5.74 21.23 -9.10
C ILE A 65 -6.09 20.59 -10.45
N ILE A 66 -7.34 20.15 -10.65
CA ILE A 66 -7.83 19.70 -11.95
C ILE A 66 -8.44 20.92 -12.67
N LYS A 67 -7.59 21.80 -13.20
CA LYS A 67 -7.99 22.75 -14.24
C LYS A 67 -8.24 21.98 -15.54
N GLY A 68 -9.40 21.33 -15.59
CA GLY A 68 -10.08 21.11 -16.85
C GLY A 68 -10.51 22.48 -17.37
N THR A 69 -10.07 22.78 -18.59
CA THR A 69 -10.48 23.87 -19.48
C THR A 69 -11.86 24.49 -19.13
N SER A 70 -11.89 25.56 -18.33
CA SER A 70 -13.01 26.51 -18.39
C SER A 70 -12.50 27.92 -18.15
N LYS A 71 -12.64 28.73 -19.20
CA LYS A 71 -12.46 30.18 -19.26
C LYS A 71 -12.87 30.89 -17.95
N ASN A 72 -11.97 31.74 -17.47
CA ASN A 72 -12.23 33.05 -16.88
C ASN A 72 -13.47 33.18 -15.97
N LEU A 73 -13.56 32.37 -14.90
CA LEU A 73 -14.54 32.63 -13.83
C LEU A 73 -14.09 33.77 -12.89
N SER A 74 -12.81 34.16 -12.94
CA SER A 74 -12.24 35.19 -12.07
C SER A 74 -12.41 36.62 -12.60
N GLU A 75 -12.88 36.80 -13.83
CA GLU A 75 -13.02 38.13 -14.44
C GLU A 75 -14.42 38.75 -14.20
N ASP A 76 -15.36 38.00 -13.63
CA ASP A 76 -16.78 38.42 -13.61
C ASP A 76 -17.43 38.23 -12.23
N VAL A 77 -16.71 38.62 -11.17
CA VAL A 77 -17.27 38.63 -9.80
C VAL A 77 -18.37 39.70 -9.68
N ASP A 78 -18.26 40.78 -10.46
CA ASP A 78 -19.23 41.87 -10.45
C ASP A 78 -20.59 41.44 -11.05
N SER A 79 -20.63 40.53 -12.03
CA SER A 79 -21.91 40.10 -12.64
C SER A 79 -22.77 39.21 -11.74
N ILE A 80 -22.17 38.64 -10.68
CA ILE A 80 -22.86 37.75 -9.74
C ILE A 80 -23.55 38.54 -8.62
N TYR A 81 -23.02 39.70 -8.22
CA TYR A 81 -23.55 40.48 -7.10
C TYR A 81 -24.49 41.63 -7.50
N PHE A 82 -24.57 42.03 -8.78
CA PHE A 82 -25.42 43.14 -9.24
C PHE A 82 -26.76 42.74 -9.88
N ARG A 83 -27.30 41.55 -9.55
CA ARG A 83 -28.69 41.18 -9.89
C ARG A 83 -29.51 41.00 -8.62
N ASP A 84 -29.82 42.12 -7.97
CA ASP A 84 -31.06 42.31 -7.21
C ASP A 84 -32.04 43.12 -8.08
#